data_AF-A0AAC9JLV0-F1
#
_entry.id   AF-A0AAC9JLV0-F1
#
_cell.length_a   1.000
_cell.length_b   1.000
_cell.length_c   1.000
_cell.angle_alpha   90.00
_cell.angle_beta   90.00
_cell.angle_gamma   90.00
#
_symmetry.space_group_name_H-M   'P 1'
#
loop_
_entity.id
_entity.type
_entity.pdbx_description
1 polymer ?
#
loop_
_entity_poly.entity_id
_entity_poly.type
_entity_poly.pdbx_seq_one_letter_code
_entity_poly.pdbx_strand_id
1 'polypeptide(L)'
;MQSRYTQLKEKLPISRLSDDVLLALRVLYDDPLDIVDLKQDIDDLTVYPERLHDSYRKEWETYVLKSLAAELKSNCDLSASEYIESVMQRVEDVEQNSASYAAFLEKVTQAKQINESGNTLVFPSPFRQQLMAFLLPVSTVDK
;
A
#
# COMPACT_ATOMS: atom_id res chain seq x y z
N MET A 1 -31.10 10.62 -11.39
CA MET A 1 -30.52 9.37 -10.84
C MET A 1 -29.01 9.45 -11.02
N GLN A 2 -28.22 9.38 -9.95
CA GLN A 2 -26.76 9.32 -10.05
C GLN A 2 -26.34 7.99 -10.70
N SER A 3 -25.30 8.01 -11.54
CA SER A 3 -24.72 6.80 -12.12
C SER A 3 -24.28 5.82 -11.03
N ARG A 4 -24.42 4.51 -11.26
CA ARG A 4 -23.96 3.45 -10.33
C ARG A 4 -22.49 3.63 -9.94
N TYR A 5 -21.67 4.09 -10.88
CA TYR A 5 -20.26 4.39 -10.64
C TYR A 5 -20.04 5.60 -9.71
N THR A 6 -20.88 6.64 -9.83
CA THR A 6 -20.85 7.79 -8.90
C THR A 6 -21.22 7.36 -7.49
N GLN A 7 -22.25 6.51 -7.37
CA GLN A 7 -22.66 5.95 -6.08
C GLN A 7 -21.57 5.08 -5.44
N LEU A 8 -20.85 4.28 -6.24
CA LEU A 8 -19.69 3.51 -5.77
C LEU A 8 -18.61 4.44 -5.20
N LYS A 9 -18.22 5.50 -5.92
CA LYS A 9 -17.20 6.45 -5.45
C LYS A 9 -17.62 7.21 -4.19
N GLU A 10 -18.89 7.54 -4.07
CA GLU A 10 -19.43 8.27 -2.91
C GLU A 10 -19.51 7.37 -1.67
N LYS A 11 -19.96 6.12 -1.84
CA LYS A 11 -20.18 5.18 -0.74
C LYS A 11 -18.93 4.39 -0.34
N LEU A 12 -18.01 4.16 -1.28
CA LEU A 12 -16.76 3.44 -1.06
C LEU A 12 -15.57 4.31 -1.51
N PRO A 13 -15.15 5.30 -0.70
CA PRO A 13 -14.02 6.16 -1.02
C PRO A 13 -12.68 5.41 -0.82
N ILE A 14 -12.21 4.71 -1.87
CA ILE A 14 -11.01 3.86 -1.84
C ILE A 14 -9.78 4.56 -1.24
N SER A 15 -9.58 5.85 -1.53
CA SER A 15 -8.43 6.61 -1.02
C SER A 15 -8.41 6.78 0.51
N ARG A 16 -9.56 6.64 1.16
CA ARG A 16 -9.73 6.75 2.63
C ARG A 16 -9.68 5.40 3.34
N LEU A 17 -9.55 4.30 2.62
CA LEU A 17 -9.42 2.98 3.22
C LEU A 17 -8.06 2.86 3.94
N SER A 18 -8.02 2.04 4.99
CA SER A 18 -6.75 1.63 5.58
C SER A 18 -5.95 0.80 4.58
N ASP A 19 -4.63 0.76 4.73
CA ASP A 19 -3.78 -0.03 3.84
C ASP A 19 -4.10 -1.52 3.92
N ASP A 20 -4.56 -1.99 5.08
CA ASP A 20 -4.94 -3.38 5.34
C ASP A 20 -6.17 -3.78 4.51
N VAL A 21 -7.20 -2.92 4.46
CA VAL A 21 -8.41 -3.13 3.65
C VAL A 21 -8.11 -2.94 2.17
N LEU A 22 -7.25 -1.98 1.83
CA LEU A 22 -6.79 -1.78 0.46
C LEU A 22 -6.01 -2.99 -0.06
N LEU A 23 -5.15 -3.58 0.80
CA LEU A 23 -4.43 -4.81 0.50
C LEU A 23 -5.39 -5.98 0.31
N ALA A 24 -6.40 -6.13 1.16
CA ALA A 24 -7.41 -7.18 1.00
C ALA A 24 -8.16 -7.05 -0.33
N LEU A 25 -8.55 -5.83 -0.72
CA LEU A 25 -9.12 -5.56 -2.05
C LEU A 25 -8.14 -5.87 -3.18
N ARG A 26 -6.85 -5.55 -3.02
CA ARG A 26 -5.83 -5.84 -4.03
C ARG A 26 -5.58 -7.34 -4.19
N VAL A 27 -5.67 -8.12 -3.10
CA VAL A 27 -5.63 -9.60 -3.11
C VAL A 27 -6.89 -10.18 -3.74
N LEU A 28 -8.07 -9.64 -3.41
CA LEU A 28 -9.35 -10.09 -3.97
C LEU A 28 -9.39 -10.00 -5.50
N TYR A 29 -8.80 -8.94 -6.05
CA TYR A 29 -8.71 -8.71 -7.49
C TYR A 29 -7.36 -9.11 -8.09
N ASP A 30 -6.52 -9.83 -7.34
CA ASP A 30 -5.21 -10.21 -7.86
C ASP A 30 -5.34 -11.19 -9.01
N ASP A 31 -4.79 -10.82 -10.16
CA ASP A 31 -4.73 -11.67 -11.34
C ASP A 31 -3.27 -12.14 -11.53
N PRO A 32 -2.98 -13.46 -11.42
CA PRO A 32 -1.65 -14.01 -11.64
C PRO A 32 -1.07 -13.74 -13.04
N LEU A 33 -1.90 -13.32 -14.00
CA LEU A 33 -1.51 -12.98 -15.37
C LEU A 33 -1.34 -11.48 -15.60
N ASP A 34 -1.48 -10.66 -14.57
CA ASP A 34 -1.31 -9.21 -14.67
C ASP A 34 0.17 -8.81 -14.81
N ILE A 35 0.40 -7.66 -15.44
CA ILE A 35 1.74 -7.05 -15.58
C ILE A 35 2.24 -6.52 -14.23
N VAL A 36 1.33 -6.20 -13.31
CA VAL A 36 1.64 -5.70 -11.96
C VAL A 36 1.50 -6.85 -10.95
N ASP A 37 2.64 -7.42 -10.56
CA ASP A 37 2.69 -8.51 -9.58
C ASP A 37 2.62 -7.97 -8.15
N LEU A 38 1.47 -8.15 -7.49
CA LEU A 38 1.30 -7.78 -6.08
C LEU A 38 2.37 -8.42 -5.20
N LYS A 39 2.75 -9.67 -5.48
CA LYS A 39 3.77 -10.37 -4.69
C LYS A 39 5.12 -9.65 -4.82
N GLN A 40 5.46 -9.16 -6.02
CA GLN A 40 6.68 -8.38 -6.21
C GLN A 40 6.64 -7.07 -5.42
N ASP A 41 5.52 -6.33 -5.46
CA ASP A 41 5.36 -5.10 -4.67
C ASP A 41 5.58 -5.37 -3.18
N ILE A 42 4.98 -6.45 -2.68
CA ILE A 42 5.08 -6.86 -1.28
C ILE A 42 6.49 -7.33 -0.91
N ASP A 43 7.19 -8.02 -1.80
CA ASP A 43 8.57 -8.45 -1.59
C ASP A 43 9.51 -7.23 -1.58
N ASP A 44 9.30 -6.25 -2.46
CA ASP A 44 10.06 -5.00 -2.52
C ASP A 44 9.95 -4.18 -1.22
N LEU A 45 8.80 -4.21 -0.54
CA LEU A 45 8.59 -3.51 0.75
C LEU A 45 9.52 -3.99 1.87
N THR A 46 10.07 -5.20 1.77
CA THR A 46 11.06 -5.69 2.74
C THR A 46 12.41 -4.96 2.64
N VAL A 47 12.70 -4.39 1.47
CA VAL A 47 13.95 -3.66 1.18
C VAL A 47 13.70 -2.15 1.16
N TYR A 48 12.55 -1.72 0.64
CA TYR A 48 12.18 -0.33 0.41
C TYR A 48 10.81 -0.02 1.06
N PRO A 49 10.71 -0.03 2.41
CA PRO A 49 9.44 0.14 3.11
C PRO A 49 8.74 1.47 2.79
N GLU A 50 9.49 2.52 2.48
CA GLU A 50 8.98 3.85 2.13
C GLU A 50 8.07 3.82 0.88
N ARG A 51 8.32 2.86 -0.03
CA ARG A 51 7.55 2.73 -1.28
C ARG A 51 6.08 2.45 -1.04
N LEU A 52 5.72 1.92 0.12
CA LEU A 52 4.33 1.69 0.52
C LEU A 52 3.51 2.97 0.35
N HIS A 53 3.97 4.09 0.90
CA HIS A 53 3.24 5.36 0.86
C HIS A 53 3.68 6.26 -0.30
N ASP A 54 4.92 6.13 -0.78
CA ASP A 54 5.45 6.95 -1.87
C ASP A 54 4.85 6.59 -3.24
N SER A 55 4.58 5.29 -3.48
CA SER A 55 4.15 4.79 -4.80
C SER A 55 3.05 3.74 -4.74
N TYR A 56 3.26 2.65 -4.00
CA TYR A 56 2.43 1.46 -4.11
C TYR A 56 0.98 1.66 -3.68
N ARG A 57 0.72 2.41 -2.59
CA ARG A 57 -0.65 2.70 -2.17
C ARG A 57 -1.48 3.31 -3.31
N LYS A 58 -0.93 4.31 -4.01
CA LYS A 58 -1.63 4.99 -5.10
C LYS A 58 -1.83 4.08 -6.31
N GLU A 59 -0.87 3.21 -6.59
CA GLU A 59 -0.97 2.23 -7.67
C GLU A 59 -2.05 1.18 -7.35
N TRP A 60 -2.08 0.66 -6.13
CA TRP A 60 -3.10 -0.27 -5.64
C TRP A 60 -4.50 0.36 -5.64
N GLU A 61 -4.65 1.60 -5.19
CA GLU A 61 -5.92 2.34 -5.28
C GLU A 61 -6.43 2.42 -6.72
N THR A 62 -5.54 2.77 -7.65
CA THR A 62 -5.88 2.91 -9.07
C THR A 62 -6.29 1.57 -9.66
N TYR A 63 -5.58 0.51 -9.30
CA TYR A 63 -5.87 -0.85 -9.71
C TYR A 63 -7.26 -1.30 -9.24
N VAL A 64 -7.48 -1.26 -7.92
CA VAL A 64 -8.71 -1.68 -7.28
C VAL A 64 -9.90 -0.90 -7.84
N LEU A 65 -9.76 0.41 -8.06
CA LEU A 65 -10.84 1.23 -8.62
C LEU A 65 -11.19 0.84 -10.06
N LYS A 66 -10.20 0.45 -10.88
CA LYS A 66 -10.44 -0.06 -12.24
C LYS A 66 -11.16 -1.42 -12.19
N SER A 67 -10.70 -2.33 -11.34
CA SER A 67 -11.28 -3.68 -11.18
C SER A 67 -12.72 -3.62 -10.68
N LEU A 68 -12.99 -2.81 -9.64
CA LEU A 68 -14.34 -2.56 -9.14
C LEU A 68 -15.26 -1.95 -10.21
N ALA A 69 -14.76 -1.01 -11.00
CA ALA A 69 -15.54 -0.40 -12.06
C ALA A 69 -15.85 -1.36 -13.21
N ALA A 70 -14.91 -2.25 -13.53
CA ALA A 70 -15.10 -3.29 -14.53
C ALA A 70 -16.12 -4.34 -14.05
N GLU A 71 -15.97 -4.84 -12.83
CA GLU A 71 -16.88 -5.81 -12.24
C GLU A 71 -18.30 -5.24 -12.06
N LEU A 72 -18.44 -3.98 -11.64
CA LEU A 72 -19.74 -3.29 -11.54
C LEU A 72 -20.46 -3.18 -12.90
N LYS A 73 -19.72 -3.00 -13.99
CA LYS A 73 -20.28 -2.95 -15.35
C LYS A 73 -20.79 -4.31 -15.81
N SER A 74 -20.10 -5.39 -15.43
CA SER A 74 -20.51 -6.76 -15.77
C SER A 74 -21.70 -7.22 -14.93
N ASN A 75 -21.81 -6.78 -13.68
CA ASN A 75 -22.90 -7.12 -12.77
C ASN A 75 -24.07 -6.13 -12.90
N CYS A 76 -24.82 -6.19 -14.01
CA CYS A 76 -25.96 -5.30 -14.25
C CYS A 76 -27.18 -5.58 -13.34
N ASP A 77 -27.26 -6.77 -12.76
CA ASP A 77 -28.45 -7.24 -12.06
C ASP A 77 -28.54 -6.75 -10.60
N LEU A 78 -27.42 -6.29 -10.03
CA LEU A 78 -27.34 -5.81 -8.66
C LEU A 78 -27.48 -4.29 -8.59
N SER A 79 -28.19 -3.78 -7.59
CA SER A 79 -28.10 -2.36 -7.24
C SER A 79 -26.67 -2.00 -6.79
N ALA A 80 -26.33 -0.70 -6.81
CA ALA A 80 -25.02 -0.26 -6.35
C ALA A 80 -24.77 -0.59 -4.86
N SER A 81 -25.81 -0.59 -4.02
CA SER A 81 -25.69 -0.93 -2.61
C SER A 81 -25.42 -2.43 -2.40
N GLU A 82 -26.20 -3.29 -3.05
CA GLU A 82 -26.01 -4.76 -2.95
C GLU A 82 -24.64 -5.18 -3.49
N TYR A 83 -24.17 -4.53 -4.54
CA TYR A 83 -22.83 -4.75 -5.05
C TYR A 83 -21.75 -4.37 -4.03
N ILE A 84 -21.88 -3.20 -3.38
CA ILE A 84 -20.91 -2.78 -2.36
C ILE A 84 -20.90 -3.75 -1.18
N GLU A 85 -22.08 -4.17 -0.71
CA GLU A 85 -22.21 -5.15 0.38
C GLU A 85 -21.56 -6.48 0.02
N SER A 86 -21.77 -6.96 -1.21
CA SER A 86 -21.08 -8.16 -1.74
C SER A 86 -19.56 -8.00 -1.79
N VAL A 87 -19.05 -6.83 -2.18
CA VAL A 87 -17.60 -6.55 -2.14
C VAL A 87 -17.09 -6.57 -0.70
N MET A 88 -17.79 -5.92 0.25
CA MET A 88 -17.37 -5.90 1.65
C MET A 88 -17.34 -7.32 2.25
N GLN A 89 -18.34 -8.15 1.96
CA GLN A 89 -18.37 -9.52 2.45
C GLN A 89 -17.21 -10.36 1.91
N ARG A 90 -16.82 -10.17 0.66
CA ARG A 90 -15.67 -10.83 0.06
C ARG A 90 -14.35 -10.33 0.62
N VAL A 91 -14.24 -9.04 0.95
CA VAL A 91 -13.07 -8.49 1.65
C VAL A 91 -12.93 -9.13 3.02
N GLU A 92 -14.00 -9.22 3.81
CA GLU A 92 -13.98 -9.89 5.11
C GLU A 92 -13.57 -11.38 4.99
N ASP A 93 -14.04 -12.07 3.95
CA ASP A 93 -13.65 -13.45 3.67
C ASP A 93 -12.15 -13.57 3.35
N VAL A 94 -11.61 -12.65 2.54
CA VAL A 94 -10.16 -12.58 2.26
C VAL A 94 -9.37 -12.33 3.54
N GLU A 95 -9.81 -11.38 4.38
CA GLU A 95 -9.13 -11.06 5.63
C GLU A 95 -9.07 -12.26 6.60
N GLN A 96 -10.13 -13.08 6.63
CA GLN A 96 -10.23 -14.21 7.56
C GLN A 96 -9.61 -15.51 7.02
N ASN A 97 -9.73 -15.75 5.72
CA ASN A 97 -9.50 -17.08 5.14
C ASN A 97 -8.33 -17.12 4.12
N SER A 98 -7.81 -15.98 3.64
CA SER A 98 -6.73 -15.97 2.67
C SER A 98 -5.35 -16.04 3.34
N ALA A 99 -4.66 -17.17 3.13
CA ALA A 99 -3.27 -17.35 3.57
C ALA A 99 -2.31 -16.35 2.91
N SER A 100 -2.55 -16.00 1.63
CA SER A 100 -1.76 -15.00 0.91
C SER A 100 -1.94 -13.61 1.53
N TYR A 101 -3.17 -13.23 1.86
CA TYR A 101 -3.44 -11.96 2.53
C TYR A 101 -2.71 -11.89 3.88
N ALA A 102 -2.84 -12.92 4.71
CA ALA A 102 -2.17 -12.96 6.02
C ALA A 102 -0.65 -12.80 5.91
N ALA A 103 -0.02 -13.50 4.94
CA ALA A 103 1.41 -13.39 4.68
C ALA A 103 1.84 -12.01 4.16
N PHE A 104 1.03 -11.39 3.30
CA PHE A 104 1.31 -10.05 2.78
C PHE A 104 1.08 -8.96 3.83
N LEU A 105 0.05 -9.12 4.66
CA LEU A 105 -0.28 -8.19 5.74
C LEU A 105 0.86 -8.07 6.75
N GLU A 106 1.54 -9.17 7.08
CA GLU A 106 2.71 -9.17 7.97
C GLU A 106 3.81 -8.26 7.43
N LYS A 107 4.14 -8.39 6.13
CA LYS A 107 5.17 -7.59 5.45
C LYS A 107 4.79 -6.12 5.35
N VAL A 108 3.53 -5.82 5.01
CA VAL A 108 3.03 -4.44 4.95
C VAL A 108 3.05 -3.80 6.34
N THR A 109 2.62 -4.53 7.37
CA THR A 109 2.66 -4.06 8.77
C THR A 109 4.09 -3.74 9.19
N GLN A 110 5.05 -4.61 8.87
CA GLN A 110 6.46 -4.38 9.14
C GLN A 110 6.96 -3.11 8.44
N ALA A 111 6.64 -2.92 7.16
CA ALA A 111 7.02 -1.73 6.40
C ALA A 111 6.43 -0.44 7.02
N LYS A 112 5.16 -0.47 7.44
CA LYS A 112 4.50 0.65 8.14
C LYS A 112 5.22 0.98 9.44
N GLN A 113 5.52 -0.03 10.25
CA GLN A 113 6.25 0.17 11.50
C GLN A 113 7.64 0.78 11.28
N ILE A 114 8.37 0.34 10.24
CA ILE A 114 9.68 0.91 9.91
C ILE A 114 9.55 2.39 9.52
N ASN A 115 8.57 2.73 8.68
CA ASN A 115 8.33 4.11 8.25
C ASN A 115 7.86 5.04 9.38
N GLU A 116 7.02 4.53 10.29
CA GLU A 116 6.46 5.29 11.41
C GLU A 116 7.42 5.39 12.60
N SER A 117 8.27 4.38 12.79
CA SER A 117 9.40 4.47 13.71
C SER A 117 10.36 5.49 13.13
N GLY A 118 10.43 6.70 13.70
CA GLY A 118 11.36 7.77 13.31
C GLY A 118 12.85 7.43 13.53
N ASN A 119 13.24 6.17 13.31
CA ASN A 119 14.55 5.59 13.50
C ASN A 119 15.32 5.50 12.18
N THR A 120 15.09 6.47 11.29
CA THR A 120 16.04 6.77 10.23
C THR A 120 17.33 7.18 10.92
N LEU A 121 18.30 6.26 10.99
CA LEU A 121 19.67 6.58 11.35
C LEU A 121 20.13 7.67 10.38
N VAL A 122 20.04 8.93 10.80
CA VAL A 122 20.51 10.06 9.99
C VAL A 122 22.00 9.85 9.82
N PHE A 123 22.37 9.39 8.63
CA PHE A 123 23.75 9.17 8.31
C PHE A 123 24.37 10.50 7.86
N PRO A 124 25.58 10.84 8.32
CA PRO A 124 26.44 10.08 9.22
C PRO A 124 25.95 10.11 10.67
N SER A 125 26.02 8.95 11.35
CA SER A 125 25.74 8.83 12.79
C SER A 125 26.60 9.80 13.61
N PRO A 126 26.21 10.19 14.84
CA PRO A 126 27.00 11.10 15.67
C PRO A 126 28.45 10.65 15.87
N PHE A 127 28.67 9.34 16.01
CA PHE A 127 30.01 8.76 16.08
C PHE A 127 30.80 8.95 14.76
N ARG A 128 30.16 8.74 13.62
CA ARG A 128 30.79 8.97 12.31
C ARG A 128 31.06 10.46 12.06
N GLN A 129 30.21 11.36 12.52
CA GLN A 129 30.46 12.81 12.50
C GLN A 129 31.68 13.18 13.35
N GLN A 130 31.82 12.59 14.55
CA GLN A 130 33.01 12.77 15.39
C GLN A 130 34.27 12.23 14.71
N LEU A 131 34.22 11.03 14.13
CA LEU A 131 35.35 10.46 13.39
C LEU A 131 35.73 11.30 12.16
N MET A 132 34.74 11.81 11.42
CA MET A 132 34.97 12.70 10.29
C MET A 132 35.63 14.01 10.72
N ALA A 133 35.26 14.57 11.88
CA ALA A 133 35.91 15.77 12.43
C ALA A 133 37.41 15.57 12.71
N PHE A 134 37.84 14.36 13.08
CA PHE A 134 39.26 14.04 13.25
C PHE A 134 40.01 13.79 11.93
N LEU A 135 39.31 13.48 10.86
CA LEU A 135 39.89 13.19 9.54
C LEU A 135 39.96 14.44 8.64
N LEU A 136 39.35 15.56 9.04
CA LEU A 136 39.55 16.84 8.36
C LEU A 136 41.00 17.30 8.60
N PRO A 137 41.80 17.53 7.54
CA PRO A 137 43.13 18.07 7.71
C PRO A 137 43.00 19.46 8.35
N VAL A 138 43.83 19.72 9.38
CA VAL A 138 44.05 21.05 9.93
C VAL A 138 44.71 21.88 8.83
N SER A 139 43.90 22.41 7.93
CA SER A 139 44.24 23.42 6.93
C SER A 139 43.11 24.42 7.08
N THR A 140 43.23 25.55 7.76
CA THR A 140 44.37 26.45 7.93
C THR A 140 44.05 27.35 9.13
N VAL A 141 44.85 27.29 10.18
CA VAL A 141 45.09 28.48 11.01
C VAL A 141 46.38 29.06 10.48
N ASP A 142 46.28 30.13 9.70
CA ASP A 142 47.35 31.12 9.64
C ASP A 142 46.79 32.49 9.22
N LYS A 143 46.85 33.40 10.20
CA LYS A 143 46.64 34.86 10.23
C LYS A 143 45.22 35.40 10.32
#